data_AF-A0A5C1A697-F1
#
_entry.id   AF-A0A5C1A697-F1
#
_cell.length_a   1.000
_cell.length_b   1.000
_cell.length_c   1.000
_cell.angle_alpha   90.00
_cell.angle_beta   90.00
_cell.angle_gamma   90.00
#
_symmetry.space_group_name_H-M   'P 1'
#
loop_
_entity.id
_entity.type
_entity.pdbx_description
1 polymer ?
#
loop_
_entity_poly.entity_id
_entity_poly.type
_entity_poly.pdbx_seq_one_letter_code
_entity_poly.pdbx_strand_id
1 'polypeptide(L)'
;MSVHAIRLRGFWTAAEVEPGRVRYARNFGRPRTLDAGETVWLVGSRSPGAGQVLLNWQPVGAIHADEPFAFEITSILQPRNTVEIEIAAGEDKLLGEIALEIRSSD
;
A
#
# COMPACT_ATOMS: atom_id res chain seq x y z
N MET A 1 -10.84 17.68 10.00
CA MET A 1 -10.26 16.47 9.36
C MET A 1 -9.17 15.90 10.26
N SER A 2 -9.44 14.75 10.89
CA SER A 2 -8.43 13.96 11.61
C SER A 2 -7.81 12.92 10.67
N VAL A 3 -6.50 12.68 10.82
CA VAL A 3 -5.77 11.62 10.10
C VAL A 3 -5.04 10.76 11.11
N HIS A 4 -5.36 9.46 11.13
CA HIS A 4 -4.65 8.47 11.94
C HIS A 4 -3.84 7.53 11.05
N ALA A 5 -2.52 7.46 11.25
CA ALA A 5 -1.63 6.67 10.42
C ALA A 5 -1.15 5.39 11.13
N ILE A 6 -1.34 4.24 10.48
CA ILE A 6 -0.84 2.92 10.88
C ILE A 6 0.26 2.51 9.90
N ARG A 7 1.52 2.54 10.34
CA ARG A 7 2.66 2.24 9.46
C ARG A 7 2.85 0.74 9.25
N LEU A 8 3.01 0.34 7.99
CA LEU A 8 3.26 -1.04 7.58
C LEU A 8 4.77 -1.37 7.62
N ARG A 9 5.42 -1.21 8.80
CA ARG A 9 6.87 -1.44 9.01
C ARG A 9 7.22 -2.90 9.28
N GLY A 10 8.37 -3.39 8.80
CA GLY A 10 8.85 -4.76 9.08
C GLY A 10 8.61 -5.75 7.93
N PHE A 11 8.06 -6.93 8.23
CA PHE A 11 7.93 -8.15 7.40
C PHE A 11 7.34 -7.99 5.97
N TRP A 12 8.05 -7.30 5.10
CA TRP A 12 7.83 -7.32 3.65
C TRP A 12 8.63 -8.48 3.06
N THR A 13 7.99 -9.28 2.21
CA THR A 13 8.67 -10.24 1.35
C THR A 13 8.90 -9.61 -0.01
N ALA A 14 10.14 -9.64 -0.50
CA ALA A 14 10.47 -9.21 -1.85
C ALA A 14 10.82 -10.44 -2.70
N ALA A 15 10.21 -10.55 -3.87
CA ALA A 15 10.51 -11.61 -4.83
C ALA A 15 10.55 -11.03 -6.25
N GLU A 16 11.49 -11.49 -7.07
CA GLU A 16 11.45 -11.24 -8.51
C GLU A 16 10.32 -12.09 -9.11
N VAL A 17 9.38 -11.44 -9.80
CA VAL A 17 8.23 -12.10 -10.42
C VAL A 17 8.40 -12.29 -11.92
N GLU A 18 9.19 -11.41 -12.54
CA GLU A 18 9.63 -11.46 -13.93
C GLU A 18 11.01 -10.79 -14.02
N PRO A 19 11.82 -11.07 -15.05
CA PRO A 19 13.11 -10.39 -15.24
C PRO A 19 12.96 -8.87 -15.18
N GLY A 20 13.57 -8.25 -14.17
CA GLY A 20 13.49 -6.80 -13.97
C GLY A 20 12.18 -6.31 -13.35
N ARG A 21 11.40 -7.18 -12.69
CA ARG A 21 10.19 -6.81 -11.92
C ARG A 21 10.20 -7.45 -10.55
N VAL A 22 10.04 -6.65 -9.50
CA VAL A 22 10.01 -7.10 -8.11
C VAL A 22 8.61 -6.89 -7.53
N ARG A 23 8.11 -7.90 -6.83
CA ARG A 23 6.91 -7.82 -6.01
C ARG A 23 7.31 -7.76 -4.54
N TYR A 24 6.87 -6.71 -3.86
CA TYR A 24 6.89 -6.60 -2.40
C TYR A 24 5.51 -6.96 -1.88
N ALA A 25 5.42 -7.87 -0.92
CA ALA A 25 4.15 -8.28 -0.33
C ALA A 25 4.18 -8.24 1.19
N ARG A 26 3.04 -7.91 1.80
CA ARG A 26 2.88 -7.90 3.25
C ARG A 26 1.43 -8.13 3.66
N ASN A 27 1.25 -8.94 4.69
CA ASN A 27 -0.05 -9.13 5.34
C ASN A 27 -0.34 -8.06 6.40
N PHE A 28 -1.60 -7.65 6.52
CA PHE A 28 -2.08 -6.76 7.58
C PHE A 28 -3.55 -7.04 7.94
N GLY A 29 -3.94 -6.72 9.17
CA GLY A 29 -5.33 -6.82 9.62
C GLY A 29 -6.13 -5.56 9.29
N ARG A 30 -7.45 -5.69 9.14
CA ARG A 30 -8.33 -4.51 9.02
C ARG A 30 -8.19 -3.62 10.27
N PRO A 31 -8.05 -2.29 10.12
CA PRO A 31 -8.14 -1.37 11.26
C PRO A 31 -9.42 -1.64 12.06
N ARG A 32 -9.29 -1.72 13.39
CA ARG A 32 -10.43 -1.94 14.28
C ARG A 32 -11.20 -0.63 14.42
N THR A 33 -12.53 -0.72 14.53
CA THR A 33 -13.39 0.42 14.88
C THR A 33 -13.36 1.54 13.84
N LEU A 34 -13.72 1.24 12.59
CA LEU A 34 -13.97 2.28 11.58
C LEU A 34 -15.37 2.86 11.80
N ASP A 35 -15.45 4.15 12.07
CA ASP A 35 -16.72 4.85 12.25
C ASP A 35 -17.43 5.08 10.90
N ALA A 36 -18.75 5.26 10.95
CA ALA A 36 -19.55 5.62 9.78
C ALA A 36 -19.19 7.04 9.31
N GLY A 37 -18.22 7.16 8.41
CA GLY A 37 -17.68 8.44 7.93
C GLY A 37 -16.15 8.42 7.75
N GLU A 38 -15.48 7.37 8.23
CA GLU A 38 -14.05 7.17 8.04
C GLU A 38 -13.75 6.40 6.75
N THR A 39 -12.72 6.85 6.05
CA THR A 39 -12.16 6.16 4.88
C THR A 39 -10.75 5.68 5.18
N VAL A 40 -10.40 4.50 4.67
CA VAL A 40 -9.06 3.94 4.79
C VAL A 40 -8.31 4.14 3.49
N TRP A 41 -7.14 4.75 3.58
CA TRP A 41 -6.25 5.02 2.46
C TRP A 41 -4.96 4.23 2.63
N LEU A 42 -4.51 3.54 1.58
CA LEU A 42 -3.16 3.01 1.49
C LEU A 42 -2.26 4.10 0.90
N VAL A 43 -1.24 4.51 1.64
CA VAL A 43 -0.33 5.58 1.24
C VAL A 43 1.10 5.08 1.19
N GLY A 44 1.87 5.63 0.25
CA GLY A 44 3.31 5.42 0.14
C GLY A 44 4.01 6.75 -0.05
N SER A 45 5.11 6.93 0.67
CA SER A 45 5.93 8.16 0.59
C SER A 45 6.78 8.24 -0.69
N ARG A 46 7.22 7.10 -1.21
CA ARG A 46 7.92 6.95 -2.49
C ARG A 46 7.89 5.51 -2.98
N SER A 47 8.02 5.32 -4.28
CA SER A 47 8.28 4.03 -4.92
C SER A 47 9.61 4.05 -5.67
N PRO A 48 10.52 3.08 -5.50
CA PRO A 48 11.80 3.08 -6.21
C PRO A 48 11.68 2.69 -7.70
N GLY A 49 10.47 2.42 -8.18
CA GLY A 49 10.18 2.14 -9.58
C GLY A 49 8.70 2.34 -9.91
N ALA A 50 8.39 2.50 -11.20
CA ALA A 50 7.02 2.55 -11.67
C ALA A 50 6.36 1.17 -11.67
N GLY A 51 5.05 1.11 -11.46
CA GLY A 51 4.33 -0.14 -11.40
C GLY A 51 2.90 -0.02 -10.89
N GLN A 52 2.48 -0.96 -10.05
CA GLN A 52 1.12 -1.04 -9.54
C GLN A 52 1.06 -1.51 -8.09
N VAL A 53 -0.02 -1.15 -7.43
CA VAL A 53 -0.39 -1.63 -6.11
C VAL A 53 -1.62 -2.53 -6.24
N LEU A 54 -1.58 -3.67 -5.57
CA LEU A 54 -2.70 -4.59 -5.43
C LEU A 54 -3.05 -4.76 -3.95
N LEU A 55 -4.34 -4.90 -3.68
CA LEU A 55 -4.86 -5.31 -2.39
C LEU A 55 -5.67 -6.58 -2.58
N ASN A 56 -5.32 -7.65 -1.85
CA ASN A 56 -6.00 -8.95 -1.96
C ASN A 56 -6.07 -9.44 -3.42
N TRP A 57 -4.95 -9.30 -4.15
CA TRP A 57 -4.82 -9.63 -5.58
C TRP A 57 -5.66 -8.76 -6.55
N GLN A 58 -6.33 -7.73 -6.05
CA GLN A 58 -7.08 -6.77 -6.88
C GLN A 58 -6.25 -5.49 -7.08
N PRO A 59 -6.02 -5.04 -8.33
CA PRO A 59 -5.36 -3.75 -8.59
C PRO A 59 -6.12 -2.58 -7.96
N VAL A 60 -5.41 -1.71 -7.23
CA VAL A 60 -5.97 -0.49 -6.64
C VAL A 60 -5.49 0.79 -7.34
N GLY A 61 -4.34 0.74 -8.01
CA GLY A 61 -3.82 1.86 -8.76
C GLY A 61 -2.41 1.66 -9.30
N ALA A 62 -2.02 2.51 -10.24
CA ALA A 62 -0.66 2.59 -10.77
C ALA A 62 0.17 3.59 -9.96
N ILE A 63 1.48 3.35 -9.86
CA ILE A 63 2.43 4.22 -9.15
C ILE A 63 3.59 4.58 -10.07
N HIS A 64 4.12 5.79 -9.88
CA HIS A 64 5.28 6.31 -10.60
C HIS A 64 6.54 6.22 -9.73
N ALA A 65 7.71 6.17 -10.38
CA ALA A 65 8.98 6.16 -9.68
C ALA A 65 9.19 7.49 -8.95
N ASP A 66 9.69 7.43 -7.72
CA ASP A 66 10.02 8.55 -6.83
C ASP A 66 8.85 9.49 -6.48
N GLU A 67 7.61 9.08 -6.74
CA GLU A 67 6.40 9.82 -6.40
C GLU A 67 5.65 9.19 -5.22
N PRO A 68 5.01 10.00 -4.35
CA PRO A 68 4.08 9.48 -3.36
C PRO A 68 2.79 9.00 -4.02
N PHE A 69 2.08 8.10 -3.34
CA PHE A 69 0.77 7.62 -3.79
C PHE A 69 -0.21 7.52 -2.63
N ALA A 70 -1.51 7.59 -2.95
CA ALA A 70 -2.59 7.41 -2.00
C ALA A 70 -3.81 6.79 -2.71
N PHE A 71 -4.27 5.63 -2.24
CA PHE A 71 -5.43 4.93 -2.79
C PHE A 71 -6.46 4.68 -1.69
N GLU A 72 -7.71 5.06 -1.90
CA GLU A 72 -8.80 4.66 -1.01
C GLU A 72 -9.09 3.16 -1.18
N ILE A 73 -9.08 2.42 -0.06
CA ILE A 73 -9.25 0.97 -0.05
C ILE A 73 -10.41 0.48 0.82
N THR A 74 -11.22 1.40 1.37
CA THR A 74 -12.26 1.12 2.37
C THR A 74 -13.19 -0.03 1.97
N SER A 75 -13.67 -0.01 0.72
CA SER A 75 -14.69 -0.93 0.21
C SER A 75 -14.18 -2.35 -0.08
N ILE A 76 -12.87 -2.52 -0.23
CA ILE A 76 -12.23 -3.80 -0.60
C ILE A 76 -11.44 -4.44 0.55
N LEU A 77 -11.49 -3.83 1.74
CA LEU A 77 -10.86 -4.37 2.96
C LEU A 77 -11.58 -5.62 3.47
N GLN A 78 -10.80 -6.67 3.67
CA GLN A 78 -11.19 -7.92 4.30
C GLN A 78 -10.68 -7.97 5.76
N PRO A 79 -11.13 -8.92 6.60
CA PRO A 79 -10.59 -9.06 7.96
C PRO A 79 -9.07 -9.27 8.00
N ARG A 80 -8.53 -9.98 7.02
CA ARG A 80 -7.10 -10.17 6.76
C ARG A 80 -6.81 -9.72 5.34
N ASN A 81 -5.78 -8.91 5.15
CA ASN A 81 -5.43 -8.34 3.87
C ASN A 81 -3.99 -8.62 3.50
N THR A 82 -3.72 -8.64 2.20
CA THR A 82 -2.37 -8.62 1.64
C THR A 82 -2.24 -7.40 0.75
N VAL A 83 -1.26 -6.56 1.00
CA VAL A 83 -0.81 -5.54 0.05
C VAL A 83 0.33 -6.10 -0.76
N GLU A 84 0.27 -5.89 -2.08
CA GLU A 84 1.34 -6.22 -3.01
C GLU A 84 1.72 -4.95 -3.80
N ILE A 85 3.01 -4.68 -3.92
CA ILE A 85 3.56 -3.59 -4.71
C ILE A 85 4.46 -4.22 -5.75
N GLU A 86 4.07 -4.15 -7.01
CA GLU A 86 4.84 -4.64 -8.14
C GLU A 86 5.45 -3.46 -8.88
N ILE A 87 6.77 -3.45 -9.02
CA ILE A 87 7.48 -2.37 -9.67
C ILE A 87 8.59 -2.90 -10.57
N ALA A 88 8.95 -2.09 -11.57
CA ALA A 88 10.19 -2.29 -12.30
C ALA A 88 11.38 -2.27 -11.33
N ALA A 89 12.30 -3.22 -11.48
CA ALA A 89 13.51 -3.31 -10.69
C ALA A 89 14.42 -2.11 -11.03
N GLY A 90 14.59 -1.21 -10.06
CA GLY A 90 15.59 -0.14 -10.10
C GLY A 90 16.86 -0.51 -9.33
N GLU A 91 17.83 0.40 -9.32
CA GLU A 91 19.02 0.28 -8.47
C GLU A 91 18.65 0.32 -6.97
N ASP A 92 17.63 1.11 -6.62
CA ASP A 92 17.05 1.13 -5.28
C ASP A 92 15.98 0.03 -5.14
N LYS A 93 16.11 -0.78 -4.08
CA LYS A 93 15.17 -1.87 -3.76
C LYS A 93 14.35 -1.58 -2.50
N LEU A 94 14.49 -0.39 -1.92
CA LEU A 94 13.82 -0.05 -0.67
C LEU A 94 12.58 0.79 -0.96
N LEU A 95 11.42 0.18 -0.73
CA LEU A 95 10.16 0.91 -0.62
C LEU A 95 10.28 2.05 0.40
N GLY A 96 9.67 3.18 0.08
CA GLY A 96 9.43 4.23 1.06
C GLY A 96 8.57 3.75 2.23
N GLU A 97 8.33 4.63 3.19
CA GLU A 97 7.32 4.35 4.21
C GLU A 97 5.95 4.12 3.55
N ILE A 98 5.36 2.97 3.84
CA ILE A 98 4.00 2.58 3.46
C ILE A 98 3.15 2.58 4.73
N ALA A 99 1.95 3.15 4.68
CA ALA A 99 1.04 3.23 5.80
C ALA A 99 -0.43 3.10 5.37
N LEU A 100 -1.29 2.81 6.35
CA LEU A 100 -2.73 3.05 6.24
C LEU A 100 -3.03 4.38 6.90
N GLU A 101 -3.79 5.24 6.24
CA GLU A 101 -4.37 6.44 6.83
C GLU A 101 -5.87 6.27 6.98
N ILE A 102 -6.37 6.47 8.20
CA ILE A 102 -7.80 6.59 8.48
C ILE A 102 -8.11 8.07 8.46
N ARG A 103 -8.97 8.50 7.54
CA ARG A 103 -9.33 9.90 7.33
C ARG A 103 -10.81 10.09 7.61
N SER A 104 -11.14 11.04 8.48
CA SER A 104 -12.53 11.40 8.79
C SER A 104 -13.04 12.48 7.83
N SER A 105 -14.24 12.25 7.31
CA SER A 105 -15.03 13.26 6.60
C SER A 105 -15.77 14.05 7.68
N ASP A 106 -15.27 15.21 8.10
CA ASP A 106 -16.07 16.12 8.96
C ASP A 106 -17.26 16.67 8.17
#